data_AF-A0A8T7GV86-F1
#
_entry.id   AF-A0A8T7GV86-F1
#
_cell.length_a   1.000
_cell.length_b   1.000
_cell.length_c   1.000
_cell.angle_alpha   90.00
_cell.angle_beta   90.00
_cell.angle_gamma   90.00
#
_symmetry.space_group_name_H-M   'P 1'
#
loop_
_entity.id
_entity.type
_entity.pdbx_description
1 polymer ?
#
loop_
_entity_poly.entity_id
_entity_poly.type
_entity_poly.pdbx_seq_one_letter_code
_entity_poly.pdbx_strand_id
1 'polypeptide(L)'
;MARLVVRFYRRRLVRLGPVALEAYTLERVEEREGDLVEFMGEISERYRGSPEWAVEAAEVQGREERRVSVYTSGSGPLLFQRPALLKSVTVLDAAAVSASPQPLHRMPRYRPPGELYVYTGSLAVEMPGVYAVLLETDKGLRLVRPGEGMKKDSNSERGR
;
A
#
# COMPACT_ATOMS: atom_id res chain seq x y z
N MET A 1 18.53 21.34 15.78
CA MET A 1 18.09 19.96 15.47
C MET A 1 16.84 20.04 14.61
N ALA A 2 16.64 19.12 13.66
CA ALA A 2 15.42 19.12 12.85
C ALA A 2 14.25 18.54 13.66
N ARG A 3 13.04 19.06 13.41
CA ARG A 3 11.82 18.47 13.94
C ARG A 3 11.31 17.44 12.94
N LEU A 4 11.01 16.24 13.42
CA LEU A 4 10.47 15.14 12.64
C LEU A 4 9.01 14.91 13.03
N VAL A 5 8.16 14.70 12.02
CA VAL A 5 6.84 14.08 12.20
C VAL A 5 6.94 12.64 11.73
N VAL A 6 6.58 11.71 12.61
CA VAL A 6 6.69 10.27 12.37
C VAL A 6 5.31 9.64 12.40
N ARG A 7 5.01 8.82 11.40
CA ARG A 7 3.74 8.10 11.28
C ARG A 7 4.00 6.60 11.24
N PHE A 8 3.34 5.89 12.13
CA PHE A 8 3.45 4.44 12.25
C PHE A 8 2.19 3.77 11.70
N TYR A 9 2.38 2.97 10.66
CA TYR A 9 1.31 2.27 9.99
C TYR A 9 1.43 0.77 10.21
N ARG A 10 0.34 0.13 10.63
CA ARG A 10 0.30 -1.32 10.84
C ARG A 10 -0.43 -2.03 9.71
N ARG A 11 0.24 -3.04 9.17
CA ARG A 11 -0.23 -3.86 8.05
C ARG A 11 -1.46 -4.67 8.44
N ARG A 12 -2.42 -4.77 7.54
CA ARG A 12 -3.63 -5.57 7.62
C ARG A 12 -3.92 -6.16 6.24
N LEU A 13 -4.41 -7.39 6.22
CA LEU A 13 -5.04 -7.94 5.03
C LEU A 13 -6.53 -7.56 5.08
N VAL A 14 -7.02 -6.87 4.05
CA VAL A 14 -8.39 -6.37 3.99
C VAL A 14 -9.09 -6.90 2.76
N ARG A 15 -10.36 -7.28 2.90
CA ARG A 15 -11.24 -7.63 1.78
C ARG A 15 -12.17 -6.46 1.47
N LEU A 16 -12.12 -5.93 0.25
CA LEU A 16 -13.01 -4.91 -0.28
C LEU A 16 -13.76 -5.46 -1.50
N GLY A 17 -14.99 -5.89 -1.28
CA GLY A 17 -15.75 -6.65 -2.28
C GLY A 17 -14.97 -7.92 -2.69
N PRO A 18 -14.67 -8.11 -3.98
CA PRO A 18 -13.93 -9.27 -4.48
C PRO A 18 -12.41 -9.14 -4.38
N VAL A 19 -11.89 -8.00 -3.89
CA VAL A 19 -10.45 -7.72 -3.83
C VAL A 19 -9.93 -7.97 -2.42
N ALA A 20 -8.92 -8.82 -2.28
CA ALA A 20 -8.12 -8.95 -1.07
C ALA A 20 -6.80 -8.18 -1.27
N LEU A 21 -6.51 -7.22 -0.39
CA LEU A 21 -5.37 -6.33 -0.54
C LEU A 21 -4.62 -6.15 0.79
N GLU A 22 -3.30 -6.04 0.69
CA GLU A 22 -2.46 -5.57 1.78
C GLU A 22 -2.64 -4.05 1.94
N ALA A 23 -3.12 -3.63 3.11
CA ALA A 23 -3.31 -2.23 3.48
C ALA A 23 -2.67 -1.98 4.86
N TYR A 24 -2.69 -0.72 5.27
CA TYR A 24 -2.17 -0.30 6.56
C TYR A 24 -3.15 0.63 7.28
N THR A 25 -3.20 0.51 8.61
CA THR A 25 -3.91 1.44 9.50
C THR A 25 -2.90 2.37 10.16
N LEU A 26 -3.19 3.68 10.21
CA LEU A 26 -2.37 4.61 10.97
C LEU A 26 -2.61 4.37 12.45
N GLU A 27 -1.61 3.86 13.16
CA GLU A 27 -1.73 3.53 14.59
C GLU A 27 -1.39 4.72 15.48
N ARG A 28 -0.39 5.51 15.09
CA ARG A 28 0.04 6.69 15.85
C ARG A 28 0.87 7.66 15.02
N VAL A 29 0.87 8.90 15.48
CA VAL A 29 1.69 10.01 14.99
C VAL A 29 2.50 10.55 16.15
N GLU A 30 3.79 10.77 15.93
CA GLU A 30 4.73 11.28 16.94
C GLU A 30 5.49 12.48 16.37
N GLU A 31 5.79 13.45 17.24
CA GLU A 31 6.79 14.49 16.95
C GLU A 31 8.06 14.19 17.74
N ARG A 32 9.22 14.32 17.09
CA ARG A 32 10.52 14.17 17.77
C ARG A 32 11.56 15.12 17.20
N GLU A 33 12.57 15.43 17.99
CA GLU A 33 13.77 16.11 17.51
C GLU A 33 14.83 15.06 17.12
N GLY A 34 15.57 15.32 16.04
CA GLY A 34 16.66 14.44 15.63
C GLY A 34 17.04 14.57 14.17
N ASP A 35 18.01 13.75 13.76
CA ASP A 35 18.38 13.56 12.36
C ASP A 35 17.50 12.48 11.71
N LEU A 36 17.03 12.73 10.49
CA LEU A 36 16.16 11.81 9.77
C LEU A 36 16.86 10.49 9.44
N VAL A 37 18.12 10.55 8.99
CA VAL A 37 18.85 9.36 8.54
C VAL A 37 19.17 8.46 9.73
N GLU A 38 19.65 9.04 10.83
CA GLU A 38 19.90 8.31 12.08
C GLU A 38 18.61 7.65 12.58
N PHE A 39 17.50 8.41 12.61
CA PHE A 39 16.21 7.87 13.04
C PHE A 39 15.72 6.72 12.16
N MET A 40 15.84 6.84 10.83
CA MET A 40 15.45 5.77 9.93
C MET A 40 16.34 4.53 10.09
N GLY A 41 17.62 4.72 10.44
CA GLY A 41 18.52 3.65 10.87
C GLY A 41 17.99 2.91 12.08
N GLU A 42 17.64 3.62 13.15
CA GLU A 42 17.04 3.05 14.38
C GLU A 42 15.76 2.26 14.08
N ILE A 43 14.87 2.83 13.25
CA ILE A 43 13.61 2.19 12.85
C ILE A 43 13.89 0.91 12.07
N SER A 44 14.85 0.95 11.14
CA SER A 44 15.19 -0.20 10.32
C SER A 44 15.72 -1.38 11.14
N GLU A 45 16.52 -1.11 12.17
CA GLU A 45 17.02 -2.10 13.13
C GLU A 45 15.88 -2.61 14.02
N ARG A 46 15.09 -1.71 14.61
CA ARG A 46 14.03 -2.05 15.56
C ARG A 46 12.95 -2.94 14.95
N TYR A 47 12.53 -2.65 13.72
CA TYR A 47 11.45 -3.37 13.06
C TYR A 47 11.94 -4.39 12.04
N ARG A 48 13.26 -4.64 12.00
CA ARG A 48 13.84 -5.72 11.19
C ARG A 48 13.14 -7.04 11.53
N GLY A 49 12.62 -7.71 10.51
CA GLY A 49 11.92 -8.99 10.67
C GLY A 49 10.49 -8.90 11.22
N SER A 50 9.95 -7.69 11.45
CA SER A 50 8.55 -7.49 11.83
C SER A 50 7.76 -7.03 10.60
N PRO A 51 7.21 -7.93 9.75
CA PRO A 51 6.61 -7.58 8.45
C PRO A 51 5.31 -6.77 8.57
N GLU A 52 4.93 -6.36 9.77
CA GLU A 52 3.66 -5.69 10.06
C GLU A 52 3.73 -4.17 9.97
N TRP A 53 4.88 -3.56 9.67
CA TRP A 53 5.04 -2.11 9.82
C TRP A 53 5.49 -1.40 8.55
N ALA A 54 4.89 -0.25 8.32
CA ALA A 54 5.47 0.82 7.53
C ALA A 54 5.62 2.04 8.45
N VAL A 55 6.78 2.68 8.42
CA VAL A 55 7.08 3.86 9.22
C VAL A 55 7.54 4.96 8.29
N GLU A 56 6.87 6.09 8.36
CA GLU A 56 7.18 7.27 7.58
C GLU A 56 7.69 8.35 8.51
N ALA A 57 8.82 8.96 8.17
CA ALA A 57 9.38 10.07 8.90
C ALA A 57 9.58 11.24 7.95
N ALA A 58 9.13 12.42 8.36
CA ALA A 58 9.28 13.64 7.59
C ALA A 58 9.98 14.72 8.42
N GLU A 59 11.03 15.33 7.88
CA GLU A 59 11.59 16.57 8.41
C GLU A 59 10.62 17.71 8.13
N VAL A 60 10.30 18.47 9.18
CA VAL A 60 9.37 19.60 9.10
C VAL A 60 10.09 20.90 9.37
N GLN A 61 9.96 21.85 8.45
CA GLN A 61 10.39 23.24 8.64
C GLN A 61 9.16 24.14 8.58
N GLY A 62 8.77 24.71 9.73
CA GLY A 62 7.49 25.42 9.85
C GLY A 62 6.30 24.47 9.69
N ARG A 63 5.52 24.65 8.61
CA ARG A 63 4.36 23.80 8.26
C ARG A 63 4.62 22.85 7.09
N GLU A 64 5.82 22.87 6.50
CA GLU A 64 6.14 22.09 5.30
C GLU A 64 7.00 20.87 5.64
N GLU A 65 6.67 19.73 5.03
CA GLU A 65 7.53 18.54 5.01
C GLU A 65 8.60 18.71 3.93
N ARG A 66 9.88 18.79 4.34
CA ARG A 66 11.04 19.06 3.47
C ARG A 66 11.66 17.79 2.89
N ARG A 67 11.87 16.80 3.75
CA ARG A 67 12.44 15.51 3.41
C ARG A 67 11.61 14.43 4.04
N VAL A 68 11.45 13.33 3.32
CA VAL A 68 10.63 12.21 3.76
C VAL A 68 11.40 10.94 3.50
N SER A 69 11.35 10.03 4.46
CA SER A 69 11.84 8.67 4.31
C SER A 69 10.79 7.70 4.83
N VAL A 70 10.69 6.56 4.17
CA VAL A 70 9.75 5.51 4.53
C VAL A 70 10.52 4.21 4.67
N TYR A 71 10.30 3.54 5.80
CA TYR A 71 10.74 2.19 6.05
C TYR A 71 9.53 1.26 5.93
N THR A 72 9.71 0.11 5.29
CA THR A 72 8.80 -1.01 5.47
C THR A 72 9.56 -2.32 5.44
N SER A 73 9.07 -3.25 6.24
CA SER A 73 9.45 -4.66 6.24
C SER A 73 8.53 -5.52 5.37
N GLY A 74 7.52 -4.91 4.75
CA GLY A 74 6.59 -5.55 3.83
C GLY A 74 7.31 -6.06 2.58
N SER A 75 6.91 -7.23 2.10
CA SER A 75 7.42 -7.81 0.85
C SER A 75 6.39 -7.64 -0.25
N GLY A 76 6.77 -7.01 -1.36
CA GLY A 76 5.89 -6.83 -2.51
C GLY A 76 6.35 -5.65 -3.38
N PRO A 77 5.69 -5.42 -4.52
CA PRO A 77 5.93 -4.26 -5.33
C PRO A 77 5.56 -2.98 -4.57
N LEU A 78 6.35 -1.93 -4.81
CA LEU A 78 6.02 -0.57 -4.37
C LEU A 78 4.87 -0.04 -5.23
N LEU A 79 3.72 0.21 -4.62
CA LEU A 79 2.54 0.78 -5.30
C LEU A 79 2.62 2.31 -5.31
N PHE A 80 3.08 2.89 -4.20
CA PHE A 80 3.23 4.34 -4.00
C PHE A 80 4.55 4.65 -3.28
N GLN A 81 5.10 5.85 -3.47
CA GLN A 81 6.35 6.27 -2.81
C GLN A 81 6.22 6.43 -1.28
N ARG A 82 4.99 6.63 -0.80
CA ARG A 82 4.62 6.78 0.62
C ARG A 82 3.26 6.12 0.86
N PRO A 83 2.90 5.75 2.09
CA PRO A 83 1.55 5.31 2.42
C PRO A 83 0.50 6.33 1.95
N ALA A 84 -0.39 5.89 1.06
CA ALA A 84 -1.40 6.72 0.42
C ALA A 84 -2.80 6.31 0.90
N LEU A 85 -3.62 7.27 1.32
CA LEU A 85 -4.96 7.03 1.82
C LEU A 85 -5.86 6.53 0.69
N LEU A 86 -6.36 5.30 0.82
CA LEU A 86 -7.24 4.65 -0.12
C LEU A 86 -8.63 5.30 -0.08
N LYS A 87 -9.06 5.83 -1.23
CA LYS A 87 -10.40 6.38 -1.42
C LYS A 87 -11.36 5.35 -2.00
N SER A 88 -10.89 4.61 -3.00
CA SER A 88 -11.70 3.60 -3.66
C SER A 88 -10.87 2.53 -4.39
N VAL A 89 -11.50 1.38 -4.61
CA VAL A 89 -10.99 0.27 -5.42
C VAL A 89 -11.99 0.03 -6.54
N THR A 90 -11.57 0.19 -7.79
CA THR A 90 -12.39 -0.10 -8.97
C THR A 90 -11.88 -1.35 -9.66
N VAL A 91 -12.77 -2.34 -9.88
CA VAL A 91 -12.42 -3.60 -10.53
C VAL A 91 -12.66 -3.48 -12.03
N LEU A 92 -11.62 -3.75 -12.84
CA LEU A 92 -11.70 -3.72 -14.29
C LEU A 92 -11.84 -5.15 -14.82
N ASP A 93 -13.02 -5.49 -15.33
CA ASP A 93 -13.30 -6.78 -15.96
C ASP A 93 -12.74 -6.83 -17.40
N ALA A 94 -12.05 -7.91 -17.76
CA ALA A 94 -11.46 -8.12 -19.08
C ALA A 94 -12.52 -8.17 -20.21
N ALA A 95 -13.70 -8.73 -19.95
CA ALA A 95 -14.80 -8.75 -20.90
C ALA A 95 -15.37 -7.33 -21.11
N ALA A 96 -15.47 -6.55 -20.04
CA ALA A 96 -15.92 -5.16 -20.10
C ALA A 96 -14.91 -4.24 -20.80
N VAL A 97 -13.61 -4.50 -20.66
CA VAL A 97 -12.55 -3.73 -21.34
C VAL A 97 -12.44 -4.08 -22.82
N SER A 98 -12.67 -5.36 -23.18
CA SER A 98 -12.48 -5.83 -24.56
C SER A 98 -13.71 -5.66 -25.47
N ALA A 99 -14.93 -5.75 -24.95
CA ALA A 99 -16.14 -5.70 -25.76
C ALA A 99 -16.57 -4.27 -26.15
N SER A 100 -16.36 -3.29 -25.27
CA SER A 100 -16.58 -1.86 -25.53
C SER A 100 -16.02 -1.07 -24.35
N PRO A 101 -15.11 -0.10 -24.55
CA PRO A 101 -14.51 0.64 -23.44
C PRO A 101 -15.59 1.35 -22.62
N GLN A 102 -15.98 0.75 -21.49
CA GLN A 102 -16.93 1.38 -20.60
C GLN A 102 -16.26 2.52 -19.83
N PRO A 103 -16.96 3.63 -19.58
CA PRO A 103 -16.46 4.68 -18.70
C PRO A 103 -16.15 4.12 -17.31
N LEU A 104 -15.01 4.50 -16.72
CA LEU A 104 -14.59 4.05 -15.38
C LEU A 104 -15.65 4.28 -14.29
N HIS A 105 -16.53 5.29 -14.44
CA HIS A 105 -17.60 5.60 -13.49
C HIS A 105 -18.74 4.57 -13.47
N ARG A 106 -18.80 3.66 -14.45
CA ARG A 106 -19.80 2.58 -14.52
C ARG A 106 -19.29 1.25 -13.96
N MET A 107 -18.01 1.16 -13.65
CA MET A 107 -17.40 -0.06 -13.14
C MET A 107 -17.64 -0.23 -11.64
N PRO A 108 -17.71 -1.48 -11.13
CA PRO A 108 -17.88 -1.74 -9.71
C PRO A 108 -16.79 -1.07 -8.88
N ARG A 109 -17.22 -0.24 -7.92
CA ARG A 109 -16.34 0.54 -7.05
C ARG A 109 -16.63 0.23 -5.58
N TYR A 110 -15.59 -0.10 -4.85
CA TYR A 110 -15.63 -0.44 -3.43
C TYR A 110 -14.91 0.63 -2.63
N ARG A 111 -15.56 1.12 -1.57
CA ARG A 111 -14.95 2.08 -0.63
C ARG A 111 -14.51 1.34 0.63
N PRO A 112 -13.37 1.73 1.24
CA PRO A 112 -12.96 1.13 2.49
C PRO A 112 -13.91 1.54 3.63
N PRO A 113 -14.12 0.69 4.65
CA PRO A 113 -14.99 0.97 5.80
C PRO A 113 -14.38 1.99 6.79
N GLY A 114 -13.23 2.58 6.47
CA GLY A 114 -12.48 3.53 7.29
C GLY A 114 -11.21 3.97 6.57
N GLU A 115 -10.31 4.61 7.33
CA GLU A 115 -9.01 5.03 6.79
C GLU A 115 -8.08 3.82 6.62
N LEU A 116 -7.80 3.50 5.35
CA LEU A 116 -6.84 2.47 4.97
C LEU A 116 -5.79 3.10 4.06
N TYR A 117 -4.53 2.80 4.31
CA TYR A 117 -3.41 3.27 3.51
C TYR A 117 -2.88 2.13 2.67
N VAL A 118 -2.45 2.43 1.45
CA VAL A 118 -1.78 1.49 0.54
C VAL A 118 -0.37 2.00 0.25
N TYR A 119 0.61 1.11 0.26
CA TYR A 119 2.01 1.49 0.11
C TYR A 119 2.80 0.46 -0.71
N THR A 120 3.16 -0.65 -0.07
CA THR A 120 3.69 -1.86 -0.68
C THR A 120 2.68 -2.98 -0.50
N GLY A 121 2.80 -4.04 -1.29
CA GLY A 121 2.14 -5.30 -0.97
C GLY A 121 1.52 -6.00 -2.16
N SER A 122 0.75 -7.03 -1.85
CA SER A 122 0.09 -7.89 -2.82
C SER A 122 -1.39 -7.56 -2.94
N LEU A 123 -1.91 -7.86 -4.13
CA LEU A 123 -3.32 -7.77 -4.44
C LEU A 123 -3.77 -9.09 -5.06
N ALA A 124 -4.78 -9.69 -4.44
CA ALA A 124 -5.48 -10.86 -4.94
C ALA A 124 -6.92 -10.48 -5.30
N VAL A 125 -7.44 -11.06 -6.38
CA VAL A 125 -8.83 -10.86 -6.78
C VAL A 125 -9.51 -12.21 -6.85
N GLU A 126 -10.58 -12.36 -6.09
CA GLU A 126 -11.36 -13.59 -5.97
C GLU A 126 -12.54 -13.60 -6.93
N MET A 127 -12.32 -13.08 -8.14
CA MET A 127 -13.30 -13.06 -9.21
C MET A 127 -12.60 -13.41 -10.53
N PRO A 128 -13.09 -14.42 -11.27
CA PRO A 128 -12.55 -14.76 -12.57
C PRO A 128 -12.79 -13.62 -13.56
N GLY A 129 -11.89 -13.46 -14.55
CA GLY A 129 -12.05 -12.48 -15.62
C GLY A 129 -11.63 -11.05 -15.27
N VAL A 130 -11.04 -10.79 -14.09
CA VAL A 130 -10.53 -9.45 -13.76
C VAL A 130 -9.22 -9.18 -14.51
N TYR A 131 -9.21 -8.09 -15.27
CA TYR A 131 -8.04 -7.60 -16.01
C TYR A 131 -7.07 -6.85 -15.07
N ALA A 132 -7.60 -5.93 -14.27
CA ALA A 132 -6.83 -5.10 -13.37
C ALA A 132 -7.70 -4.49 -12.27
N VAL A 133 -7.05 -3.95 -11.25
CA VAL A 133 -7.67 -3.16 -10.19
C VAL A 133 -7.09 -1.75 -10.23
N LEU A 134 -7.96 -0.76 -10.24
CA LEU A 134 -7.59 0.64 -10.14
C LEU A 134 -7.75 1.09 -8.68
N LEU A 135 -6.63 1.43 -8.05
CA LEU A 135 -6.58 2.03 -6.72
C LEU A 135 -6.64 3.54 -6.86
N GLU A 136 -7.62 4.16 -6.22
CA GLU A 136 -7.75 5.60 -6.11
C GLU A 136 -7.35 6.05 -4.71
N THR A 137 -6.39 6.99 -4.64
CA THR A 137 -5.85 7.48 -3.37
C THR A 137 -5.82 9.02 -3.30
N ASP A 138 -5.37 9.56 -2.18
CA ASP A 138 -5.02 10.97 -2.06
C ASP A 138 -3.75 11.37 -2.84
N LYS A 139 -2.91 10.38 -3.21
CA LYS A 139 -1.67 10.59 -3.99
C LYS A 139 -1.80 10.28 -5.49
N GLY A 140 -2.99 9.90 -5.95
CA GLY A 140 -3.30 9.69 -7.36
C GLY A 140 -3.96 8.33 -7.64
N LEU A 141 -3.77 7.85 -8.86
CA LEU A 141 -4.34 6.59 -9.34
C LEU A 141 -3.23 5.57 -9.61
N ARG A 142 -3.45 4.31 -9.25
CA ARG A 142 -2.54 3.20 -9.58
C ARG A 142 -3.32 2.03 -10.16
N LEU A 143 -2.94 1.60 -11.36
CA LEU A 143 -3.42 0.36 -11.95
C LEU A 143 -2.53 -0.79 -11.45
N VAL A 144 -3.14 -1.84 -10.90
CA VAL A 144 -2.47 -3.02 -10.36
C VAL A 144 -3.05 -4.26 -11.04
N ARG A 145 -2.19 -5.15 -11.54
CA ARG A 145 -2.65 -6.40 -12.16
C ARG A 145 -2.81 -7.49 -11.09
N PRO A 146 -3.82 -8.37 -11.19
CA PRO A 146 -3.98 -9.47 -10.25
C PRO A 146 -2.73 -10.37 -10.27
N GLY A 147 -2.23 -10.74 -9.09
CA GLY A 147 -1.03 -11.57 -8.95
C GLY A 147 0.30 -10.82 -8.91
N GLU A 148 0.32 -9.50 -9.12
CA GLU A 148 1.51 -8.69 -8.81
C GLU A 148 1.79 -8.75 -7.30
N GLY A 149 3.01 -9.20 -6.94
CA GLY A 149 3.46 -9.30 -5.55
C GLY A 149 3.16 -10.62 -4.84
N MET A 150 2.53 -11.60 -5.49
CA MET A 150 2.44 -12.96 -4.96
C MET A 150 3.80 -13.66 -5.15
N LYS A 151 4.45 -14.04 -4.04
CA LYS A 151 5.52 -15.04 -4.12
C LYS A 151 4.88 -16.33 -4.63
N LYS A 152 5.35 -16.83 -5.77
CA LYS A 152 5.14 -18.24 -6.12
C LYS A 152 5.86 -19.04 -5.05
N ASP A 153 5.11 -19.72 -4.18
CA ASP A 153 5.67 -20.81 -3.40
C ASP A 153 6.02 -21.93 -4.39
N SER A 154 7.25 -21.88 -4.91
CA SER A 154 7.83 -22.93 -5.74
C SER A 154 8.14 -24.13 -4.85
N ASN A 155 7.12 -24.85 -4.39
CA ASN A 155 7.32 -26.13 -3.73
C ASN A 155 6.17 -27.11 -4.02
N SER A 156 6.08 -27.51 -5.28
CA SER A 156 5.43 -28.74 -5.67
C SER A 156 6.04 -29.20 -7.00
N GLU A 157 6.49 -30.45 -7.05
CA GLU A 157 7.11 -31.17 -8.19
C GLU A 157 8.64 -31.31 -8.18
N ARG A 158 9.16 -31.98 -7.14
CA ARG A 158 10.11 -33.08 -7.35
C ARG A 158 9.52 -34.33 -6.72
N GLY A 159 8.78 -35.08 -7.53
CA GLY A 159 8.08 -36.26 -7.05
C GLY A 159 7.32 -36.95 -8.16
N ARG A 160 8.05 -37.41 -9.18
CA ARG A 160 7.82 -38.66 -9.94
C ARG A 160 8.95 -38.85 -10.94
#